data_AF-A0A8S1X279-F1
#
_entry.id   AF-A0A8S1X279-F1
#
_cell.length_a   1.000
_cell.length_b   1.000
_cell.length_c   1.000
_cell.angle_alpha   90.00
_cell.angle_beta   90.00
_cell.angle_gamma   90.00
#
_symmetry.space_group_name_H-M   'P 1'
#
loop_
_entity.id
_entity.type
_entity.pdbx_description
1 polymer ?
#
loop_
_entity_poly.entity_id
_entity_poly.type
_entity_poly.pdbx_seq_one_letter_code
_entity_poly.pdbx_strand_id
1 'polypeptide(L)'
;MSTQSIKEQSNTQTISIFDPQEDKKLELKKFQKNQVCAECKSWIIRQKSIGCGICEDVYHLFCMRPKLTRKPKKWTCTRCLELKNTFPDTNELEIDTLCGRCQKQVSIDDEEFCSKCSKVFHRKCYGPKKVAPICIFCEQSKPPKIKSNKNLVQFLPLKISLKKQKSFILPCCIYDDTLREKCFNSIQYALYCQNICFNDDLVYESVQKLENNVSHEKLEPLIGKDLEAFKKYKQVTKHGYYAPVIVEYNIDQGFYVKAVQPIVNNTLICEYAGEVFRFADQVYSTSDSMMSLLETNFAATSLVIIPQKYGNLAKYLSGINNTKKNSKKQQQNVKSQRFNVEGESRVILYACREIRTGEVLYYDYNEGGFNYNTRFFV
;
A
#
# COMPACT_ATOMS: atom_id res chain seq x y z
N MET A 1 -13.98 -24.68 -96.05
CA MET A 1 -12.57 -25.14 -95.98
C MET A 1 -11.94 -24.36 -94.82
N SER A 2 -11.86 -24.99 -93.64
CA SER A 2 -10.59 -25.49 -93.04
C SER A 2 -9.68 -24.33 -92.58
N THR A 3 -9.18 -24.20 -91.36
CA THR A 3 -8.92 -25.18 -90.29
C THR A 3 -8.48 -24.45 -88.99
N GLN A 4 -8.65 -25.16 -87.88
CA GLN A 4 -8.29 -24.96 -86.45
C GLN A 4 -6.97 -24.20 -86.15
N SER A 5 -6.87 -23.33 -85.12
CA SER A 5 -6.76 -23.59 -83.65
C SER A 5 -5.54 -24.47 -83.31
N ILE A 6 -4.54 -24.00 -82.56
CA ILE A 6 -4.47 -24.03 -81.08
C ILE A 6 -3.59 -22.85 -80.56
N LYS A 7 -4.04 -22.18 -79.49
CA LYS A 7 -3.23 -21.32 -78.59
C LYS A 7 -3.07 -22.05 -77.25
N GLU A 8 -1.83 -22.14 -76.76
CA GLU A 8 -1.52 -22.67 -75.44
C GLU A 8 -1.67 -21.61 -74.33
N GLN A 9 -1.90 -22.15 -73.14
CA GLN A 9 -2.59 -21.54 -72.01
C GLN A 9 -1.65 -20.77 -71.07
N SER A 10 -2.15 -19.67 -70.52
CA SER A 10 -1.94 -19.35 -69.10
C SER A 10 -3.22 -18.71 -68.55
N ASN A 11 -3.97 -19.56 -67.84
CA ASN A 11 -5.19 -19.27 -67.10
C ASN A 11 -4.74 -18.87 -65.68
N THR A 12 -5.29 -17.87 -64.99
CA THR A 12 -6.67 -17.90 -64.51
C THR A 12 -7.15 -16.53 -64.05
N GLN A 13 -8.43 -16.30 -64.33
CA GLN A 13 -9.27 -15.17 -63.94
C GLN A 13 -9.74 -15.24 -62.48
N THR A 14 -10.10 -14.04 -62.01
CA THR A 14 -10.87 -13.66 -60.83
C THR A 14 -12.37 -14.00 -60.98
N ILE A 15 -13.09 -14.36 -59.91
CA ILE A 15 -14.19 -13.66 -59.15
C ILE A 15 -15.26 -14.76 -58.91
N SER A 16 -15.89 -14.98 -57.75
CA SER A 16 -17.09 -14.26 -57.26
C SER A 16 -17.63 -14.98 -56.00
N ILE A 17 -17.87 -14.27 -54.89
CA ILE A 17 -19.18 -13.82 -54.35
C ILE A 17 -19.70 -14.75 -53.24
N PHE A 18 -20.09 -14.13 -52.12
CA PHE A 18 -20.69 -14.71 -50.93
C PHE A 18 -22.04 -15.40 -51.20
N ASP A 19 -22.29 -16.54 -50.56
CA ASP A 19 -23.48 -16.72 -49.72
C ASP A 19 -23.14 -17.63 -48.51
N PRO A 20 -23.52 -17.29 -47.26
CA PRO A 20 -23.10 -17.97 -46.04
C PRO A 20 -24.24 -18.77 -45.42
N GLN A 21 -24.05 -20.09 -45.25
CA GLN A 21 -24.48 -20.84 -44.06
C GLN A 21 -24.18 -22.33 -44.22
N GLU A 22 -23.87 -22.95 -43.07
CA GLU A 22 -23.79 -24.38 -42.81
C GLU A 22 -22.47 -25.13 -43.07
N ASP A 23 -21.67 -25.09 -42.00
CA ASP A 23 -21.18 -26.28 -41.32
C ASP A 23 -20.02 -27.07 -41.92
N LYS A 24 -18.81 -26.64 -41.54
CA LYS A 24 -17.97 -27.51 -40.71
C LYS A 24 -17.17 -26.70 -39.69
N LYS A 25 -17.88 -26.45 -38.59
CA LYS A 25 -17.41 -26.13 -37.26
C LYS A 25 -16.41 -27.20 -36.79
N LEU A 26 -15.12 -26.99 -37.07
CA LEU A 26 -14.03 -27.64 -36.33
C LEU A 26 -12.96 -26.58 -35.98
N GLU A 27 -13.16 -25.97 -34.81
CA GLU A 27 -12.19 -25.36 -33.90
C GLU A 27 -10.89 -24.74 -34.47
N LEU A 28 -10.98 -23.48 -34.89
CA LEU A 28 -9.81 -22.55 -34.94
C LEU A 28 -9.86 -21.49 -33.83
N LYS A 29 -10.63 -21.72 -32.77
CA LYS A 29 -10.56 -20.93 -31.53
C LYS A 29 -9.57 -21.55 -30.55
N LYS A 30 -8.26 -21.34 -30.78
CA LYS A 30 -7.20 -21.50 -29.74
C LYS A 30 -5.82 -20.94 -30.12
N PHE A 31 -5.73 -19.80 -30.81
CA PHE A 31 -4.49 -19.00 -30.75
C PHE A 31 -4.46 -18.21 -29.42
N GLN A 32 -4.17 -18.92 -28.33
CA GLN A 32 -3.99 -18.34 -26.99
C GLN A 32 -2.60 -17.69 -26.87
N LYS A 33 -2.60 -16.38 -26.58
CA LYS A 33 -1.51 -15.55 -26.03
C LYS A 33 -0.10 -15.87 -26.52
N ASN A 34 0.30 -15.14 -27.56
CA ASN A 34 1.64 -14.72 -27.91
C ASN A 34 2.61 -14.59 -26.71
N GLN A 35 3.34 -15.66 -26.37
CA GLN A 35 4.47 -15.62 -25.44
C GLN A 35 5.78 -15.48 -26.23
N VAL A 36 6.72 -14.69 -25.71
CA VAL A 36 8.08 -14.51 -26.28
C VAL A 36 9.12 -14.99 -25.30
N CYS A 37 10.29 -15.40 -25.82
CA CYS A 37 11.40 -15.87 -25.01
C CYS A 37 11.99 -14.71 -24.21
N ALA A 38 12.11 -14.86 -22.89
CA ALA A 38 12.64 -13.80 -22.04
C ALA A 38 14.12 -13.47 -22.33
N GLU A 39 14.89 -14.41 -22.90
CA GLU A 39 16.30 -14.22 -23.27
C GLU A 39 16.45 -13.54 -24.64
N CYS A 40 15.94 -14.14 -25.72
CA CYS A 40 16.18 -13.67 -27.09
C CYS A 40 15.05 -12.80 -27.67
N LYS A 41 13.95 -12.63 -26.93
CA LYS A 41 12.74 -11.89 -27.33
C LYS A 41 11.99 -12.42 -28.57
N SER A 42 12.39 -13.56 -29.11
CA SER A 42 11.70 -14.24 -30.21
C SER A 42 10.52 -15.10 -29.75
N TRP A 43 9.56 -15.33 -30.65
CA TRP A 43 8.39 -16.20 -30.42
C TRP A 43 8.77 -17.59 -29.91
N ILE A 44 8.00 -18.11 -28.94
CA ILE A 44 8.21 -19.46 -28.42
C ILE A 44 7.30 -20.49 -29.07
N ILE A 45 7.82 -21.70 -29.20
CA ILE A 45 7.03 -22.89 -29.52
C ILE A 45 6.94 -23.71 -28.24
N ARG A 46 5.72 -24.02 -27.77
CA ARG A 46 5.45 -24.67 -26.47
C ARG A 46 6.25 -25.97 -26.24
N GLN A 47 6.54 -26.71 -27.29
CA GLN A 47 7.31 -27.97 -27.23
C GLN A 47 8.83 -27.75 -27.05
N LYS A 48 9.35 -26.60 -27.48
CA LYS A 48 10.77 -26.23 -27.41
C LYS A 48 11.04 -25.12 -26.39
N SER A 49 10.11 -24.91 -25.47
CA SER A 49 10.21 -23.89 -24.43
C SER A 49 9.97 -24.46 -23.03
N ILE A 50 10.50 -23.75 -22.05
CA ILE A 50 10.34 -24.06 -20.64
C ILE A 50 9.99 -22.79 -19.88
N GLY A 51 8.97 -22.89 -19.02
CA GLY A 51 8.59 -21.82 -18.10
C GLY A 51 9.38 -21.95 -16.80
N CYS A 52 9.69 -20.81 -16.18
CA CYS A 52 10.23 -20.79 -14.83
C CYS A 52 9.16 -21.26 -13.83
N GLY A 53 9.56 -22.00 -12.81
CA GLY A 53 8.67 -22.39 -11.70
C GLY A 53 8.45 -21.30 -10.65
N ILE A 54 9.14 -20.16 -10.77
CA ILE A 54 9.12 -19.06 -9.79
C ILE A 54 8.53 -17.78 -10.40
N CYS A 55 8.90 -17.43 -11.64
CA CYS A 55 8.33 -16.28 -12.37
C CYS A 55 7.49 -16.75 -13.57
N GLU A 56 6.80 -15.80 -14.22
CA GLU A 56 5.97 -16.08 -15.40
C GLU A 56 6.76 -16.14 -16.73
N ASP A 57 8.08 -15.97 -16.67
CA ASP A 57 8.93 -15.97 -17.86
C ASP A 57 9.07 -17.36 -18.49
N VAL A 58 9.20 -17.34 -19.82
CA VAL A 58 9.36 -18.55 -20.64
C VAL A 58 10.59 -18.40 -21.54
N TYR A 59 11.34 -19.48 -21.69
CA TYR A 59 12.62 -19.50 -22.39
C TYR A 59 12.66 -20.61 -23.43
N HIS A 60 13.38 -20.41 -24.54
CA HIS A 60 13.74 -21.53 -25.41
C HIS A 60 14.75 -22.44 -24.73
N LEU A 61 14.61 -23.75 -24.92
CA LEU A 61 15.57 -24.72 -24.38
C LEU A 61 17.01 -24.45 -24.87
N PHE A 62 17.17 -23.95 -26.11
CA PHE A 62 18.47 -23.61 -26.69
C PHE A 62 19.02 -22.23 -26.30
N CYS A 63 18.19 -21.35 -25.74
CA CYS A 63 18.62 -20.05 -25.22
C CYS A 63 19.21 -20.17 -23.81
N MET A 64 18.95 -21.28 -23.12
CA MET A 64 19.50 -21.51 -21.78
C MET A 64 21.00 -21.79 -21.81
N ARG A 65 21.66 -21.45 -20.71
CA ARG A 65 23.06 -21.75 -20.44
C ARG A 65 23.17 -22.53 -19.11
N PRO A 66 23.59 -23.80 -19.11
CA PRO A 66 23.87 -24.63 -20.29
C PRO A 66 22.61 -24.91 -21.13
N LYS A 67 22.81 -25.20 -22.42
CA LYS A 67 21.71 -25.51 -23.36
C LYS A 67 20.96 -26.75 -22.89
N LEU A 68 19.63 -26.67 -22.83
CA LEU A 68 18.79 -27.80 -22.48
C LEU A 68 18.42 -28.58 -23.74
N THR A 69 18.65 -29.90 -23.72
CA THR A 69 18.26 -30.79 -24.83
C THR A 69 16.87 -31.40 -24.62
N ARG A 70 16.35 -31.38 -23.39
CA ARG A 70 15.03 -31.89 -23.01
C ARG A 70 14.40 -31.00 -21.94
N LYS A 71 13.07 -31.02 -21.83
CA LYS A 71 12.32 -30.27 -20.82
C LYS A 71 12.37 -30.98 -19.47
N PRO A 72 13.08 -30.47 -18.45
CA PRO A 72 13.00 -31.01 -17.08
C PRO A 72 11.59 -30.84 -16.47
N LYS A 73 11.27 -31.69 -15.48
CA LYS A 73 9.98 -31.67 -14.77
C LYS A 73 9.78 -30.40 -13.92
N LYS A 74 10.84 -29.94 -13.26
CA LYS A 74 10.90 -28.69 -12.50
C LYS A 74 12.12 -27.92 -12.97
N TRP A 75 11.98 -26.62 -13.15
CA TRP A 75 13.07 -25.77 -13.62
C TRP A 75 12.85 -24.32 -13.21
N THR A 76 13.95 -23.67 -12.88
CA THR A 76 13.99 -22.29 -12.43
C THR A 76 15.01 -21.56 -13.29
N CYS A 77 14.67 -20.37 -13.77
CA CYS A 77 15.61 -19.59 -14.59
C CYS A 77 16.81 -19.11 -13.76
N THR A 78 17.93 -18.87 -14.42
CA THR A 78 19.18 -18.47 -13.76
C THR A 78 18.98 -17.23 -12.89
N ARG A 79 18.19 -16.25 -13.33
CA ARG A 79 17.83 -15.06 -12.54
C ARG A 79 17.12 -15.43 -11.23
N CYS A 80 16.09 -16.28 -11.29
CA CYS A 80 15.38 -16.72 -10.08
C CYS A 80 16.25 -17.65 -9.20
N LEU A 81 17.18 -18.40 -9.80
CA LEU A 81 18.10 -19.26 -9.07
C LEU A 81 19.19 -18.44 -8.37
N GLU A 82 19.74 -17.42 -9.02
CA GLU A 82 20.65 -16.45 -8.42
C GLU A 82 19.96 -15.71 -7.28
N LEU A 83 18.72 -15.24 -7.48
CA LEU A 83 17.92 -14.64 -6.42
C LEU A 83 17.73 -15.60 -5.22
N LYS A 84 17.46 -16.89 -5.49
CA LYS A 84 17.37 -17.92 -4.45
C LYS A 84 18.70 -18.25 -3.77
N ASN A 85 19.82 -18.13 -4.47
CA ASN A 85 21.14 -18.41 -3.90
C ASN A 85 21.74 -17.21 -3.16
N THR A 86 21.32 -15.99 -3.53
CA THR A 86 21.68 -14.76 -2.82
C THR A 86 20.88 -14.62 -1.52
N PHE A 87 19.70 -15.24 -1.48
CA PHE A 87 18.84 -15.34 -0.31
C PHE A 87 18.32 -16.78 -0.23
N PRO A 88 19.08 -17.73 0.36
CA PRO A 88 18.54 -19.06 0.63
C PRO A 88 17.22 -18.88 1.37
N ASP A 89 16.20 -19.66 0.96
CA ASP A 89 14.91 -19.71 1.63
C ASP A 89 15.16 -19.61 3.14
N THR A 90 14.72 -18.52 3.75
CA THR A 90 14.57 -18.39 5.21
C THR A 90 13.43 -19.29 5.64
N ASN A 91 13.59 -20.59 5.39
CA ASN A 91 12.88 -21.61 6.13
C ASN A 91 13.48 -21.58 7.52
N GLU A 92 12.66 -21.13 8.46
CA GLU A 92 12.92 -21.10 9.90
C GLU A 92 14.05 -20.12 10.28
N LEU A 93 13.74 -18.82 10.22
CA LEU A 93 14.09 -18.03 11.38
C LEU A 93 13.49 -18.79 12.57
N GLU A 94 14.33 -19.39 13.41
CA GLU A 94 13.92 -19.81 14.75
C GLU A 94 13.21 -18.60 15.37
N ILE A 95 11.87 -18.56 15.26
CA ILE A 95 11.08 -17.64 16.06
C ILE A 95 11.48 -18.03 17.46
N ASP A 96 12.06 -17.08 18.17
CA ASP A 96 12.52 -17.26 19.54
C ASP A 96 11.28 -17.67 20.34
N THR A 97 11.08 -18.98 20.44
CA THR A 97 9.94 -19.61 21.12
C THR A 97 10.17 -19.57 22.63
N LEU A 98 11.29 -19.00 23.06
CA LEU A 98 11.59 -18.73 24.44
C LEU A 98 10.88 -17.45 24.88
N CYS A 99 10.11 -17.59 25.95
CA CYS A 99 9.44 -16.48 26.59
C CYS A 99 10.44 -15.42 27.03
N GLY A 100 10.27 -14.18 26.55
CA GLY A 100 11.15 -13.05 26.87
C GLY A 100 11.23 -12.69 28.35
N ARG A 101 10.37 -13.28 29.21
CA ARG A 101 10.40 -13.14 30.68
C ARG A 101 11.08 -14.31 31.39
N CYS A 102 10.58 -15.52 31.19
CA CYS A 102 11.00 -16.69 31.97
C CYS A 102 11.99 -17.60 31.23
N GLN A 103 12.27 -17.30 29.96
CA GLN A 103 13.21 -18.04 29.10
C GLN A 103 12.81 -19.52 28.91
N LYS A 104 11.52 -19.83 29.01
CA LYS A 104 10.96 -21.17 28.73
C LYS A 104 10.17 -21.17 27.44
N GLN A 105 10.07 -22.34 26.81
CA GLN A 105 9.28 -22.57 25.60
C GLN A 105 7.84 -22.08 25.73
N VAL A 106 7.34 -21.39 24.70
CA VAL A 106 5.97 -20.91 24.55
C VAL A 106 5.28 -21.77 23.50
N SER A 107 4.09 -22.29 23.83
CA SER A 107 3.22 -22.96 22.87
C SER A 107 2.35 -21.93 22.14
N ILE A 108 1.95 -22.23 20.91
CA ILE A 108 1.12 -21.37 20.06
C ILE A 108 -0.16 -20.90 20.80
N ASP A 109 -0.80 -21.75 21.60
CA ASP A 109 -2.04 -21.39 22.31
C ASP A 109 -1.84 -20.44 23.52
N ASP A 110 -0.60 -20.24 23.97
CA ASP A 110 -0.24 -19.38 25.11
C ASP A 110 0.70 -18.23 24.70
N GLU A 111 0.89 -18.02 23.38
CA GLU A 111 1.79 -17.01 22.88
C GLU A 111 1.16 -15.61 22.85
N GLU A 112 1.95 -14.63 23.30
CA GLU A 112 1.64 -13.21 23.20
C GLU A 112 2.87 -12.48 22.66
N PHE A 113 2.68 -11.68 21.61
CA PHE A 113 3.75 -10.97 20.93
C PHE A 113 3.82 -9.51 21.38
N CYS A 114 5.02 -9.02 21.73
CA CYS A 114 5.23 -7.62 22.07
C CYS A 114 5.65 -6.83 20.83
N SER A 115 4.83 -5.88 20.37
CA SER A 115 5.15 -5.08 19.18
C SER A 115 6.39 -4.21 19.34
N LYS A 116 6.85 -3.98 20.57
CA LYS A 116 7.98 -3.09 20.87
C LYS A 116 9.32 -3.80 20.92
N CYS A 117 9.42 -4.93 21.63
CA CYS A 117 10.68 -5.66 21.71
C CYS A 117 10.75 -6.85 20.74
N SER A 118 9.65 -7.11 20.02
CA SER A 118 9.51 -8.23 19.08
C SER A 118 9.77 -9.60 19.70
N LYS A 119 9.60 -9.73 21.02
CA LYS A 119 9.71 -11.00 21.76
C LYS A 119 8.34 -11.60 22.00
N VAL A 120 8.31 -12.93 22.10
CA VAL A 120 7.15 -13.72 22.49
C VAL A 120 7.15 -13.94 23.99
N PHE A 121 5.99 -14.01 24.62
CA PHE A 121 5.81 -14.31 26.03
C PHE A 121 4.65 -15.28 26.23
N HIS A 122 4.65 -16.02 27.34
CA HIS A 122 3.41 -16.63 27.84
C HIS A 122 2.39 -15.55 28.20
N ARG A 123 1.08 -15.82 28.10
CA ARG A 123 0.03 -14.87 28.52
C ARG A 123 0.22 -14.34 29.93
N LYS A 124 0.52 -15.23 30.87
CA LYS A 124 0.82 -14.89 32.27
C LYS A 124 2.11 -14.08 32.44
N CYS A 125 3.04 -14.20 31.51
CA CYS A 125 4.33 -13.51 31.53
C CYS A 125 4.25 -12.13 30.88
N TYR A 126 3.29 -11.92 29.96
CA TYR A 126 3.15 -10.72 29.14
C TYR A 126 2.77 -9.49 29.96
N GLY A 127 1.77 -9.60 30.84
CA GLY A 127 1.34 -8.50 31.71
C GLY A 127 -0.05 -8.69 32.30
N PRO A 128 -0.51 -7.76 33.15
CA PRO A 128 -1.81 -7.86 33.81
C PRO A 128 -2.99 -7.51 32.88
N LYS A 129 -2.73 -6.80 31.77
CA LYS A 129 -3.76 -6.39 30.82
C LYS A 129 -4.09 -7.56 29.89
N LYS A 130 -5.39 -7.90 29.78
CA LYS A 130 -5.89 -8.95 28.87
C LYS A 130 -5.66 -8.63 27.39
N VAL A 131 -5.55 -7.36 27.03
CA VAL A 131 -5.31 -6.88 25.67
C VAL A 131 -4.34 -5.71 25.75
N ALA A 132 -3.10 -5.92 25.34
CA ALA A 132 -2.07 -4.88 25.30
C ALA A 132 -1.14 -5.11 24.11
N PRO A 133 -0.69 -4.04 23.43
CA PRO A 133 0.21 -4.15 22.29
C PRO A 133 1.67 -4.44 22.70
N ILE A 134 2.02 -4.18 23.96
CA ILE A 134 3.38 -4.30 24.48
C ILE A 134 3.39 -5.03 25.82
N CYS A 135 4.50 -5.72 26.10
CA CYS A 135 4.70 -6.45 27.35
C CYS A 135 4.95 -5.51 28.53
N ILE A 136 4.82 -6.05 29.75
CA ILE A 136 4.96 -5.35 31.02
C ILE A 136 6.30 -4.61 31.17
N PHE A 137 7.39 -5.15 30.63
CA PHE A 137 8.70 -4.50 30.69
C PHE A 137 8.77 -3.26 29.77
N CYS A 138 8.18 -3.36 28.58
CA CYS A 138 8.09 -2.27 27.62
C CYS A 138 7.10 -1.18 28.06
N GLU A 139 6.12 -1.53 28.89
CA GLU A 139 5.17 -0.59 29.48
C GLU A 139 5.81 0.23 30.62
N GLN A 140 6.78 -0.33 31.33
CA GLN A 140 7.53 0.38 32.37
C GLN A 140 8.42 1.50 31.82
N SER A 141 8.94 1.33 30.59
CA SER A 141 9.56 2.43 29.86
C SER A 141 8.47 3.41 29.42
N LYS A 142 8.45 4.60 30.03
CA LYS A 142 7.48 5.64 29.65
C LYS A 142 7.81 6.15 28.23
N PRO A 143 6.81 6.42 27.38
CA PRO A 143 7.07 7.09 26.11
C PRO A 143 7.73 8.45 26.37
N PRO A 144 8.64 8.91 25.50
CA PRO A 144 9.26 10.22 25.64
C PRO A 144 8.19 11.31 25.66
N LYS A 145 8.21 12.17 26.69
CA LYS A 145 7.31 13.33 26.78
C LYS A 145 7.74 14.36 25.74
N ILE A 146 6.95 14.55 24.69
CA ILE A 146 7.17 15.67 23.75
C ILE A 146 6.70 16.96 24.43
N LYS A 147 7.54 18.00 24.39
CA LYS A 147 7.22 19.32 24.97
C LYS A 147 6.06 19.94 24.16
N SER A 148 4.86 19.95 24.73
CA SER A 148 3.73 20.71 24.18
C SER A 148 4.03 22.21 24.26
N ASN A 149 4.03 22.93 23.14
CA ASN A 149 4.20 24.37 23.15
C ASN A 149 2.84 25.05 23.39
N LYS A 150 2.59 25.53 24.61
CA LYS A 150 1.28 26.04 25.08
C LYS A 150 0.91 27.44 24.53
N ASN A 151 1.79 28.11 23.80
CA ASN A 151 1.71 29.56 23.54
C ASN A 151 0.98 29.99 22.25
N LEU A 152 0.14 29.16 21.61
CA LEU A 152 -0.46 29.49 20.30
C LEU A 152 -2.00 29.49 20.24
N VAL A 153 -2.67 29.46 21.39
CA VAL A 153 -4.15 29.43 21.51
C VAL A 153 -4.83 30.67 20.87
N GLN A 154 -4.10 31.74 20.55
CA GLN A 154 -4.67 33.03 20.12
C GLN A 154 -5.04 33.18 18.63
N PHE A 155 -4.73 32.25 17.72
CA PHE A 155 -4.78 32.54 16.27
C PHE A 155 -5.81 31.80 15.41
N LEU A 156 -6.76 31.05 15.97
CA LEU A 156 -7.76 30.35 15.16
C LEU A 156 -9.17 30.85 15.43
N PRO A 157 -9.69 31.83 14.67
CA PRO A 157 -11.13 32.01 14.57
C PRO A 157 -11.69 30.79 13.81
N LEU A 158 -12.10 29.77 14.56
CA LEU A 158 -12.89 28.63 14.09
C LEU A 158 -14.33 29.09 13.79
N LYS A 159 -14.53 30.01 12.84
CA LYS A 159 -15.85 30.20 12.24
C LYS A 159 -16.01 29.17 11.14
N ILE A 160 -16.51 27.99 11.51
CA ILE A 160 -16.97 26.98 10.59
C ILE A 160 -18.21 27.56 9.91
N SER A 161 -18.06 27.95 8.65
CA SER A 161 -19.21 28.27 7.82
C SER A 161 -19.89 26.95 7.46
N LEU A 162 -21.07 26.69 8.03
CA LEU A 162 -21.91 25.51 7.75
C LEU A 162 -22.49 25.48 6.31
N LYS A 163 -22.02 26.35 5.42
CA LYS A 163 -22.39 26.31 4.00
C LYS A 163 -21.58 25.19 3.32
N LYS A 164 -22.23 24.40 2.45
CA LYS A 164 -21.55 23.43 1.57
C LYS A 164 -20.37 24.10 0.85
N GLN A 165 -19.16 23.88 1.34
CA GLN A 165 -17.93 24.26 0.64
C GLN A 165 -17.38 23.02 -0.06
N LYS A 166 -17.01 23.18 -1.33
CA LYS A 166 -16.30 22.13 -2.09
C LYS A 166 -14.83 22.00 -1.70
N SER A 167 -14.33 22.91 -0.85
CA SER A 167 -12.94 22.97 -0.40
C SER A 167 -12.70 22.16 0.88
N PHE A 168 -11.44 21.82 1.11
CA PHE A 168 -10.97 21.19 2.34
C PHE A 168 -11.26 22.05 3.56
N ILE A 169 -11.65 21.37 4.62
CA ILE A 169 -11.94 21.94 5.93
C ILE A 169 -10.79 21.55 6.86
N LEU A 170 -10.30 22.51 7.65
CA LEU A 170 -9.33 22.21 8.70
C LEU A 170 -9.99 21.32 9.75
N PRO A 171 -9.23 20.41 10.39
CA PRO A 171 -9.75 19.66 11.52
C PRO A 171 -10.37 20.64 12.53
N CYS A 172 -11.68 20.52 12.72
CA CYS A 172 -12.42 21.31 13.68
C CYS A 172 -12.02 20.84 15.06
N CYS A 173 -11.08 21.55 15.66
CA CYS A 173 -10.66 21.32 17.02
C CYS A 173 -11.70 21.93 17.99
N ILE A 174 -12.80 21.22 18.26
CA ILE A 174 -13.61 21.46 19.47
C ILE A 174 -12.89 20.77 20.63
N TYR A 175 -11.76 21.32 21.02
CA TYR A 175 -10.98 20.82 22.15
C TYR A 175 -11.38 21.57 23.42
N ASP A 176 -11.72 20.83 24.48
CA ASP A 176 -11.01 21.11 25.72
C ASP A 176 -9.57 20.59 25.58
N ASP A 177 -8.59 21.28 26.18
CA ASP A 177 -7.18 20.92 26.03
C ASP A 177 -6.88 19.48 26.47
N THR A 178 -7.69 18.92 27.37
CA THR A 178 -7.51 17.57 27.89
C THR A 178 -7.81 16.52 26.82
N LEU A 179 -8.87 16.70 26.04
CA LEU A 179 -9.22 15.80 24.94
C LEU A 179 -8.17 15.86 23.83
N ARG A 180 -7.66 17.05 23.50
CA ARG A 180 -6.57 17.21 22.51
C ARG A 180 -5.34 16.42 22.91
N GLU A 181 -4.87 16.62 24.14
CA GLU A 181 -3.71 15.93 24.68
C GLU A 181 -3.94 14.42 24.69
N LYS A 182 -5.13 13.95 25.07
CA LYS A 182 -5.48 12.53 25.02
C LYS A 182 -5.39 11.96 23.60
N CYS A 183 -5.92 12.66 22.61
CA CYS A 183 -5.85 12.24 21.20
C CYS A 183 -4.40 12.14 20.73
N PHE A 184 -3.61 13.20 20.94
CA PHE A 184 -2.21 13.22 20.51
C PHE A 184 -1.35 12.17 21.22
N ASN A 185 -1.54 12.00 22.54
CA ASN A 185 -0.85 10.98 23.33
C ASN A 185 -1.17 9.56 22.83
N SER A 186 -2.38 9.29 22.33
CA SER A 186 -2.74 7.98 21.77
C SER A 186 -1.94 7.65 20.50
N ILE A 187 -1.72 8.64 19.62
CA ILE A 187 -0.89 8.51 18.42
C ILE A 187 0.56 8.23 18.81
N GLN A 188 1.09 9.01 19.76
CA GLN A 188 2.45 8.83 20.24
C GLN A 188 2.65 7.47 20.91
N TYR A 189 1.66 6.99 21.67
CA TYR A 189 1.71 5.69 22.30
C TYR A 189 1.75 4.55 21.27
N ALA A 190 0.92 4.61 20.23
CA ALA A 190 0.93 3.60 19.16
C ALA A 190 2.29 3.56 18.43
N LEU A 191 2.84 4.72 18.06
CA LEU A 191 4.16 4.83 17.43
C LEU A 191 5.26 4.31 18.35
N TYR A 192 5.21 4.67 19.63
CA TYR A 192 6.13 4.17 20.65
C TYR A 192 6.08 2.64 20.77
N CYS A 193 4.89 2.03 20.69
CA CYS A 193 4.73 0.58 20.74
C CYS A 193 5.39 -0.13 19.56
N GLN A 194 5.65 0.55 18.44
CA GLN A 194 6.26 -0.02 17.23
C GLN A 194 7.68 0.54 16.97
N ASN A 195 8.25 1.28 17.92
CA ASN A 195 9.54 1.99 17.79
C ASN A 195 9.61 2.96 16.60
N ILE A 196 8.49 3.61 16.29
CA ILE A 196 8.39 4.60 15.23
C ILE A 196 8.54 6.00 15.83
N CYS A 197 9.38 6.82 15.23
CA CYS A 197 9.49 8.23 15.57
C CYS A 197 8.32 9.01 14.95
N PHE A 198 7.64 9.81 15.77
CA PHE A 198 6.61 10.69 15.26
C PHE A 198 7.21 11.71 14.28
N ASN A 199 6.70 11.73 13.04
CA ASN A 199 7.02 12.73 12.04
C ASN A 199 5.80 12.93 11.13
N ASP A 200 5.31 14.16 11.05
CA ASP A 200 4.10 14.48 10.27
C ASP A 200 4.43 14.87 8.81
N ASP A 201 5.69 14.82 8.38
CA ASP A 201 6.15 15.19 7.04
C ASP A 201 6.78 14.00 6.28
N LEU A 202 6.97 14.14 4.97
CA LEU A 202 7.78 13.20 4.19
C LEU A 202 9.27 13.32 4.58
N VAL A 203 9.94 12.18 4.76
CA VAL A 203 11.37 12.12 5.10
C VAL A 203 12.14 11.55 3.91
N TYR A 204 13.22 12.24 3.52
CA TYR A 204 14.04 11.91 2.34
C TYR A 204 15.46 11.51 2.77
N GLU A 205 15.58 10.52 3.66
CA GLU A 205 16.88 9.98 4.07
C GLU A 205 17.42 8.96 3.04
N SER A 206 16.53 8.15 2.46
CA SER A 206 16.90 7.10 1.50
C SER A 206 16.92 7.52 0.03
N VAL A 207 16.34 8.68 -0.30
CA VAL A 207 16.30 9.23 -1.68
C VAL A 207 16.48 10.74 -1.66
N GLN A 208 16.82 11.35 -2.79
CA GLN A 208 16.87 12.81 -2.88
C GLN A 208 15.46 13.39 -2.96
N LYS A 209 15.20 14.47 -2.22
CA LYS A 209 13.90 15.16 -2.25
C LYS A 209 13.45 15.55 -3.67
N LEU A 210 14.41 15.94 -4.53
CA LEU A 210 14.13 16.34 -5.91
C LEU A 210 13.55 15.21 -6.78
N GLU A 211 13.70 13.95 -6.37
CA GLU A 211 13.09 12.81 -7.07
C GLU A 211 11.56 12.78 -6.92
N ASN A 212 11.01 13.41 -5.87
CA ASN A 212 9.57 13.63 -5.75
C ASN A 212 9.13 14.79 -6.64
N ASN A 213 9.13 14.53 -7.94
CA ASN A 213 8.80 15.52 -8.96
C ASN A 213 7.60 15.07 -9.79
N VAL A 214 6.51 15.82 -9.66
CA VAL A 214 5.23 15.53 -10.34
C VAL A 214 5.31 15.67 -11.87
N SER A 215 6.40 16.17 -12.45
CA SER A 215 6.57 16.12 -13.92
C SER A 215 6.59 14.68 -14.46
N HIS A 216 6.83 13.68 -13.60
CA HIS A 216 6.86 12.27 -13.96
C HIS A 216 5.49 11.57 -13.88
N GLU A 217 4.47 12.20 -13.27
CA GLU A 217 3.12 11.64 -13.13
C GLU A 217 2.07 12.76 -13.21
N LYS A 218 1.02 12.58 -14.01
CA LYS A 218 -0.07 13.55 -14.07
C LYS A 218 -0.96 13.45 -12.83
N LEU A 219 -0.69 14.28 -11.82
CA LEU A 219 -1.47 14.38 -10.59
C LEU A 219 -2.39 15.62 -10.60
N GLU A 220 -3.52 15.50 -9.90
CA GLU A 220 -4.44 16.61 -9.68
C GLU A 220 -3.75 17.72 -8.86
N PRO A 221 -3.71 18.97 -9.35
CA PRO A 221 -3.04 20.06 -8.64
C PRO A 221 -3.88 20.55 -7.46
N LEU A 222 -3.25 20.69 -6.30
CA LEU A 222 -3.83 21.33 -5.13
C LEU A 222 -3.60 22.84 -5.20
N ILE A 223 -4.67 23.60 -5.46
CA ILE A 223 -4.59 25.04 -5.75
C ILE A 223 -5.61 25.86 -4.98
N GLY A 224 -5.43 27.18 -4.97
CA GLY A 224 -6.36 28.13 -4.36
C GLY A 224 -6.62 27.83 -2.88
N LYS A 225 -7.91 27.81 -2.50
CA LYS A 225 -8.34 27.63 -1.11
C LYS A 225 -7.91 26.28 -0.51
N ASP A 226 -7.80 25.24 -1.32
CA ASP A 226 -7.41 23.90 -0.84
C ASP A 226 -5.92 23.84 -0.52
N LEU A 227 -5.09 24.55 -1.28
CA LEU A 227 -3.66 24.72 -0.98
C LEU A 227 -3.48 25.53 0.32
N GLU A 228 -4.24 26.61 0.49
CA GLU A 228 -4.23 27.41 1.73
C GLU A 228 -4.67 26.58 2.94
N ALA A 229 -5.73 25.79 2.79
CA ALA A 229 -6.22 24.90 3.83
C ALA A 229 -5.17 23.84 4.20
N PHE A 230 -4.52 23.21 3.21
CA PHE A 230 -3.47 22.23 3.47
C PHE A 230 -2.24 22.85 4.14
N LYS A 231 -1.77 24.02 3.68
CA LYS A 231 -0.67 24.75 4.34
C LYS A 231 -0.99 25.09 5.79
N LYS A 232 -2.22 25.55 6.05
CA LYS A 232 -2.67 25.85 7.42
C LYS A 232 -2.83 24.57 8.25
N TYR A 233 -3.31 23.47 7.66
CA TYR A 233 -3.32 22.15 8.30
C TYR A 233 -1.91 21.77 8.78
N LYS A 234 -0.90 21.86 7.92
CA LYS A 234 0.51 21.58 8.28
C LYS A 234 1.06 22.48 9.39
N GLN A 235 0.58 23.71 9.50
CA GLN A 235 0.97 24.62 10.60
C GLN A 235 0.34 24.21 11.93
N VAL A 236 -0.95 23.84 11.93
CA VAL A 236 -1.66 23.50 13.17
C VAL A 236 -1.27 22.10 13.69
N THR A 237 -0.97 21.14 12.80
CA THR A 237 -0.60 19.77 13.19
C THR A 237 0.76 19.68 13.87
N LYS A 238 1.70 20.57 13.51
CA LYS A 238 2.98 20.78 14.23
C LYS A 238 2.79 21.13 15.71
N HIS A 239 1.61 21.64 16.09
CA HIS A 239 1.27 22.03 17.45
C HIS A 239 0.28 21.06 18.11
N GLY A 240 0.06 19.88 17.53
CA GLY A 240 -0.80 18.85 18.09
C GLY A 240 -2.28 19.01 17.79
N TYR A 241 -2.67 19.88 16.84
CA TYR A 241 -4.07 20.03 16.43
C TYR A 241 -4.36 19.12 15.23
N TYR A 242 -4.97 17.97 15.51
CA TYR A 242 -5.36 16.96 14.53
C TYR A 242 -6.89 16.87 14.43
N ALA A 243 -7.42 16.00 13.56
CA ALA A 243 -8.82 15.59 13.66
C ALA A 243 -9.10 15.02 15.07
N PRO A 244 -10.34 15.14 15.60
CA PRO A 244 -10.69 14.61 16.92
C PRO A 244 -10.81 13.08 16.86
N VAL A 245 -9.66 12.41 16.84
CA VAL A 245 -9.53 10.96 16.71
C VAL A 245 -8.59 10.39 17.77
N ILE A 246 -8.82 9.12 18.12
CA ILE A 246 -7.97 8.39 19.05
C ILE A 246 -7.48 7.10 18.39
N VAL A 247 -6.23 6.74 18.64
CA VAL A 247 -5.68 5.43 18.26
C VAL A 247 -5.93 4.46 19.42
N GLU A 248 -6.59 3.35 19.13
CA GLU A 248 -6.83 2.26 20.08
C GLU A 248 -6.24 0.95 19.56
N TYR A 249 -6.19 -0.05 20.42
CA TYR A 249 -5.66 -1.37 20.08
C TYR A 249 -6.67 -2.46 20.46
N ASN A 250 -6.84 -3.43 19.58
CA ASN A 250 -7.52 -4.69 19.88
C ASN A 250 -6.79 -5.86 19.19
N ILE A 251 -7.15 -7.08 19.56
CA ILE A 251 -6.52 -8.30 19.02
C ILE A 251 -6.95 -8.63 17.58
N ASP A 252 -8.11 -8.15 17.12
CA ASP A 252 -8.69 -8.55 15.84
C ASP A 252 -8.09 -7.79 14.64
N GLN A 253 -7.83 -6.49 14.81
CA GLN A 253 -7.28 -5.61 13.76
C GLN A 253 -5.96 -4.92 14.17
N GLY A 254 -5.50 -5.09 15.41
CA GLY A 254 -4.34 -4.38 15.93
C GLY A 254 -4.67 -2.92 16.28
N PHE A 255 -3.79 -2.00 15.90
CA PHE A 255 -4.04 -0.57 16.08
C PHE A 255 -5.05 -0.05 15.06
N TYR A 256 -6.00 0.76 15.52
CA TYR A 256 -7.03 1.35 14.68
C TYR A 256 -7.41 2.75 15.17
N VAL A 257 -7.98 3.55 14.27
CA VAL A 257 -8.36 4.94 14.56
C VAL A 257 -9.87 5.08 14.60
N LYS A 258 -10.41 5.75 15.64
CA LYS A 258 -11.82 6.11 15.71
C LYS A 258 -12.04 7.58 16.04
N ALA A 259 -13.15 8.13 15.57
CA ALA A 259 -13.56 9.48 15.88
C ALA A 259 -14.02 9.58 17.34
N VAL A 260 -13.57 10.61 18.08
CA VAL A 260 -14.05 10.92 19.44
C VAL A 260 -15.07 12.07 19.46
N GLN A 261 -15.21 12.77 18.35
CA GLN A 261 -16.24 13.77 18.08
C GLN A 261 -16.70 13.67 16.63
N PRO A 262 -17.83 14.29 16.24
CA PRO A 262 -18.25 14.33 14.85
C PRO A 262 -17.22 15.03 13.95
N ILE A 263 -16.99 14.47 12.76
CA ILE A 263 -16.09 15.04 11.74
C ILE A 263 -16.91 15.32 10.49
N VAL A 264 -16.84 16.58 10.04
CA VAL A 264 -17.58 17.06 8.87
C VAL A 264 -16.95 16.52 7.59
N ASN A 265 -17.77 16.28 6.57
CA ASN A 265 -17.28 15.93 5.23
C ASN A 265 -16.24 16.95 4.71
N ASN A 266 -15.28 16.50 3.89
CA ASN A 266 -14.13 17.27 3.38
C ASN A 266 -13.15 17.77 4.45
N THR A 267 -13.22 17.30 5.69
CA THR A 267 -12.23 17.63 6.72
C THR A 267 -10.90 16.90 6.44
N LEU A 268 -9.78 17.62 6.46
CA LEU A 268 -8.44 17.05 6.43
C LEU A 268 -8.20 16.21 7.70
N ILE A 269 -7.87 14.93 7.52
CA ILE A 269 -7.58 14.01 8.61
C ILE A 269 -6.07 13.96 8.87
N CYS A 270 -5.31 13.57 7.84
CA CYS A 270 -3.86 13.54 7.89
C CYS A 270 -3.24 13.56 6.49
N GLU A 271 -1.96 13.89 6.43
CA GLU A 271 -1.11 13.49 5.31
C GLU A 271 -0.57 12.07 5.57
N TYR A 272 -0.41 11.23 4.55
CA TYR A 272 0.34 9.99 4.71
C TYR A 272 1.83 10.31 4.78
N ALA A 273 2.43 10.20 5.97
CA ALA A 273 3.80 10.63 6.22
C ALA A 273 4.69 9.45 6.64
N GLY A 274 5.96 9.52 6.26
CA GLY A 274 6.97 8.50 6.53
C GLY A 274 8.22 8.72 5.69
N GLU A 275 9.10 7.73 5.68
CA GLU A 275 10.30 7.79 4.85
C GLU A 275 9.98 7.41 3.41
N VAL A 276 10.59 8.13 2.47
CA VAL A 276 10.41 7.95 1.04
C VAL A 276 11.52 7.07 0.48
N PHE A 277 11.12 6.05 -0.27
CA PHE A 277 12.00 5.12 -0.96
C PHE A 277 11.65 5.03 -2.43
N ARG A 278 12.59 4.59 -3.26
CA ARG A 278 12.24 4.10 -4.61
C ARG A 278 11.55 2.75 -4.47
N PHE A 279 10.55 2.51 -5.30
CA PHE A 279 9.84 1.23 -5.31
C PHE A 279 10.79 0.06 -5.60
N ALA A 280 11.77 0.24 -6.50
CA ALA A 280 12.79 -0.76 -6.81
C ALA A 280 13.61 -1.22 -5.59
N ASP A 281 13.82 -0.33 -4.62
CA ASP A 281 14.61 -0.63 -3.41
C ASP A 281 13.78 -1.38 -2.36
N GLN A 282 12.46 -1.49 -2.56
CA GLN A 282 11.50 -1.99 -1.56
C GLN A 282 10.67 -3.18 -2.06
N VAL A 283 11.07 -3.82 -3.17
CA VAL A 283 10.35 -4.96 -3.77
C VAL A 283 10.18 -6.15 -2.80
N TYR A 284 11.10 -6.31 -1.86
CA TYR A 284 11.06 -7.37 -0.82
C TYR A 284 10.69 -6.83 0.56
N SER A 285 10.16 -5.61 0.64
CA SER A 285 9.72 -5.04 1.92
C SER A 285 8.60 -5.90 2.51
N THR A 286 8.72 -6.22 3.79
CA THR A 286 7.66 -6.88 4.57
C THR A 286 6.72 -5.87 5.22
N SER A 287 6.87 -4.58 4.91
CA SER A 287 6.01 -3.54 5.44
C SER A 287 4.58 -3.69 4.93
N ASP A 288 3.65 -3.82 5.87
CA ASP A 288 2.20 -3.85 5.62
C ASP A 288 1.59 -2.47 5.37
N SER A 289 2.39 -1.40 5.48
CA SER A 289 1.94 0.00 5.51
C SER A 289 2.59 0.86 4.43
N MET A 290 3.02 0.26 3.32
CA MET A 290 3.53 1.01 2.17
C MET A 290 2.43 1.86 1.51
N MET A 291 2.79 3.03 1.03
CA MET A 291 1.85 3.90 0.30
C MET A 291 2.51 4.43 -0.96
N SER A 292 1.79 4.40 -2.07
CA SER A 292 2.27 4.99 -3.33
C SER A 292 2.40 6.50 -3.17
N LEU A 293 3.60 7.04 -3.45
CA LEU A 293 3.82 8.48 -3.48
C LEU A 293 3.79 8.99 -4.92
N LEU A 294 4.56 8.36 -5.80
CA LEU A 294 4.72 8.77 -7.20
C LEU A 294 4.80 7.52 -8.07
N GLU A 295 3.96 7.44 -9.10
CA GLU A 295 3.93 6.32 -10.05
C GLU A 295 4.43 6.76 -11.42
N THR A 296 5.57 6.19 -11.81
CA THR A 296 6.14 6.36 -13.14
C THR A 296 6.08 5.04 -13.91
N ASN A 297 6.61 5.03 -15.14
CA ASN A 297 6.74 3.81 -15.94
C ASN A 297 7.81 2.83 -15.41
N PHE A 298 8.65 3.23 -14.46
CA PHE A 298 9.78 2.43 -13.99
C PHE A 298 9.84 2.37 -12.47
N ALA A 299 9.95 1.16 -11.91
CA ALA A 299 10.12 0.95 -10.47
C ALA A 299 11.30 1.75 -9.86
N ALA A 300 12.35 2.00 -10.65
CA ALA A 300 13.52 2.78 -10.23
C ALA A 300 13.25 4.28 -10.08
N THR A 301 12.13 4.79 -10.57
CA THR A 301 11.75 6.20 -10.42
C THR A 301 10.37 6.39 -9.80
N SER A 302 9.59 5.33 -9.63
CA SER A 302 8.42 5.33 -8.75
C SER A 302 8.84 5.42 -7.29
N LEU A 303 8.08 6.15 -6.49
CA LEU A 303 8.36 6.40 -5.07
C LEU A 303 7.24 5.85 -4.19
N VAL A 304 7.64 5.34 -3.03
CA VAL A 304 6.75 4.85 -1.98
C VAL A 304 7.09 5.47 -0.63
N ILE A 305 6.08 5.62 0.21
CA ILE A 305 6.20 6.05 1.61
C ILE A 305 6.13 4.79 2.48
N ILE A 306 7.09 4.62 3.38
CA ILE A 306 7.13 3.51 4.33
C ILE A 306 7.24 4.06 5.75
N PRO A 307 6.18 3.95 6.58
CA PRO A 307 6.19 4.46 7.93
C PRO A 307 6.77 3.41 8.91
N GLN A 308 8.05 3.09 8.75
CA GLN A 308 8.75 2.11 9.59
C GLN A 308 9.67 2.77 10.63
N LYS A 309 10.44 3.77 10.23
CA LYS A 309 11.30 4.57 11.13
C LYS A 309 10.61 5.84 11.58
N TYR A 310 9.93 6.51 10.64
CA TYR A 310 9.19 7.75 10.86
C TYR A 310 7.74 7.57 10.43
N GLY A 311 6.78 8.13 11.17
CA GLY A 311 5.37 8.05 10.78
C GLY A 311 4.46 8.90 11.63
N ASN A 312 3.20 8.98 11.23
CA ASN A 312 2.15 9.74 11.90
C ASN A 312 0.85 8.92 12.03
N LEU A 313 -0.27 9.62 12.26
CA LEU A 313 -1.61 9.05 12.36
C LEU A 313 -1.99 8.15 11.17
N ALA A 314 -1.54 8.47 9.95
CA ALA A 314 -2.00 7.83 8.71
C ALA A 314 -1.78 6.32 8.69
N LYS A 315 -0.69 5.85 9.32
CA LYS A 315 -0.35 4.42 9.45
C LYS A 315 -1.45 3.59 10.11
N TYR A 316 -2.25 4.20 10.98
CA TYR A 316 -3.21 3.49 11.83
C TYR A 316 -4.66 3.55 11.34
N LEU A 317 -4.94 4.26 10.24
CA LEU A 317 -6.27 4.22 9.64
C LEU A 317 -6.51 2.87 9.00
N SER A 318 -7.68 2.27 9.23
CA SER A 318 -7.99 0.92 8.76
C SER A 318 -8.36 0.90 7.27
N GLY A 319 -8.19 -0.25 6.63
CA GLY A 319 -8.61 -0.49 5.25
C GLY A 319 -9.99 -1.12 5.17
N ILE A 320 -10.76 -0.84 4.11
CA ILE A 320 -12.00 -1.57 3.82
C ILE A 320 -11.70 -2.97 3.25
N ASN A 321 -12.64 -3.90 3.44
CA ASN A 321 -12.57 -5.20 2.78
C ASN A 321 -13.12 -5.13 1.35
N ASN A 322 -12.26 -5.05 0.34
CA ASN A 322 -12.71 -4.93 -1.07
C ASN A 322 -13.37 -6.21 -1.63
N THR A 323 -13.29 -7.34 -0.91
CA THR A 323 -13.94 -8.60 -1.35
C THR A 323 -15.41 -8.69 -0.93
N LYS A 324 -15.80 -7.97 0.14
CA LYS A 324 -17.18 -7.91 0.62
C LYS A 324 -18.00 -6.94 -0.25
N LYS A 325 -19.15 -7.40 -0.77
CA LYS A 325 -20.07 -6.52 -1.50
C LYS A 325 -20.50 -5.34 -0.62
N ASN A 326 -20.50 -4.13 -1.17
CA ASN A 326 -20.90 -2.87 -0.53
C ASN A 326 -20.01 -2.35 0.62
N SER A 327 -18.88 -2.98 0.95
CA SER A 327 -17.96 -2.47 1.98
C SER A 327 -17.54 -1.02 1.73
N LYS A 328 -17.22 -0.67 0.48
CA LYS A 328 -16.89 0.70 0.06
C LYS A 328 -18.01 1.70 0.39
N LYS A 329 -19.28 1.32 0.23
CA LYS A 329 -20.42 2.19 0.54
C LYS A 329 -20.72 2.26 2.04
N GLN A 330 -20.44 1.20 2.79
CA GLN A 330 -20.86 1.05 4.18
C GLN A 330 -19.78 1.47 5.19
N GLN A 331 -18.51 1.15 4.90
CA GLN A 331 -17.38 1.37 5.81
C GLN A 331 -16.58 2.62 5.44
N GLN A 332 -16.32 2.88 4.15
CA GLN A 332 -15.44 3.98 3.75
C GLN A 332 -16.00 5.34 4.23
N ASN A 333 -15.18 6.05 4.98
CA ASN A 333 -15.48 7.38 5.50
C ASN A 333 -14.31 8.36 5.37
N VAL A 334 -13.12 7.83 5.04
CA VAL A 334 -11.95 8.59 4.64
C VAL A 334 -11.58 8.21 3.21
N LYS A 335 -11.10 9.18 2.45
CA LYS A 335 -10.52 8.98 1.12
C LYS A 335 -9.04 9.36 1.15
N SER A 336 -8.21 8.57 0.49
CA SER A 336 -6.81 8.88 0.22
C SER A 336 -6.68 9.36 -1.23
N GLN A 337 -5.91 10.42 -1.46
CA GLN A 337 -5.65 10.92 -2.81
C GLN A 337 -4.27 11.55 -2.91
N ARG A 338 -3.59 11.28 -4.03
CA ARG A 338 -2.34 11.94 -4.41
C ARG A 338 -2.64 13.26 -5.09
N PHE A 339 -1.99 14.32 -4.63
CA PHE A 339 -2.08 15.66 -5.19
C PHE A 339 -0.70 16.18 -5.56
N ASN A 340 -0.64 16.98 -6.62
CA ASN A 340 0.50 17.85 -6.87
C ASN A 340 0.39 19.09 -5.97
N VAL A 341 1.28 19.20 -5.00
CA VAL A 341 1.41 20.35 -4.10
C VAL A 341 2.72 21.06 -4.44
N GLU A 342 2.63 22.14 -5.21
CA GLU A 342 3.77 22.99 -5.55
C GLU A 342 4.95 22.24 -6.23
N GLY A 343 4.65 21.24 -7.05
CA GLY A 343 5.65 20.45 -7.78
C GLY A 343 6.02 19.11 -7.14
N GLU A 344 5.55 18.84 -5.92
CA GLU A 344 5.77 17.61 -5.17
C GLU A 344 4.50 16.77 -5.10
N SER A 345 4.61 15.44 -5.22
CA SER A 345 3.48 14.55 -4.92
C SER A 345 3.27 14.49 -3.42
N ARG A 346 2.02 14.56 -2.96
CA ARG A 346 1.61 14.44 -1.55
C ARG A 346 0.36 13.57 -1.45
N VAL A 347 0.33 12.65 -0.49
CA VAL A 347 -0.84 11.78 -0.24
C VAL A 347 -1.66 12.38 0.89
N ILE A 348 -2.87 12.85 0.60
CA ILE A 348 -3.74 13.52 1.57
C ILE A 348 -4.95 12.65 1.88
N LEU A 349 -5.25 12.47 3.17
CA LEU A 349 -6.40 11.75 3.67
C LEU A 349 -7.42 12.72 4.25
N TYR A 350 -8.66 12.63 3.78
CA TYR A 350 -9.76 13.52 4.16
C TYR A 350 -11.08 12.76 4.31
N ALA A 351 -11.97 13.27 5.16
CA ALA A 351 -13.31 12.72 5.32
C ALA A 351 -14.10 12.83 4.01
N CYS A 352 -14.68 11.73 3.53
CA CYS A 352 -15.49 11.70 2.29
C CYS A 352 -17.01 11.66 2.54
N ARG A 353 -17.39 11.66 3.82
CA ARG A 353 -18.74 11.87 4.34
C ARG A 353 -18.67 12.39 5.78
N GLU A 354 -19.81 12.74 6.35
CA GLU A 354 -19.93 12.96 7.80
C GLU A 354 -19.54 11.68 8.56
N ILE A 355 -18.71 11.84 9.60
CA ILE A 355 -18.25 10.77 10.48
C ILE A 355 -18.78 11.04 11.89
N ARG A 356 -19.50 10.09 12.47
CA ARG A 356 -20.05 10.21 13.82
C ARG A 356 -19.01 9.82 14.88
N THR A 357 -19.19 10.34 16.09
CA THR A 357 -18.44 9.88 17.26
C THR A 357 -18.51 8.36 17.40
N GLY A 358 -17.36 7.73 17.63
CA GLY A 358 -17.21 6.28 17.79
C GLY A 358 -16.99 5.52 16.48
N GLU A 359 -17.24 6.12 15.31
CA GLU A 359 -16.94 5.45 14.04
C GLU A 359 -15.43 5.26 13.85
N VAL A 360 -15.05 4.05 13.42
CA VAL A 360 -13.69 3.74 12.98
C VAL A 360 -13.44 4.37 11.62
N LEU A 361 -12.25 4.93 11.43
CA LEU A 361 -11.86 5.57 10.18
C LEU A 361 -11.34 4.51 9.20
N TYR A 362 -12.03 4.38 8.07
CA TYR A 362 -11.69 3.47 6.99
C TYR A 362 -11.44 4.21 5.68
N TYR A 363 -10.38 3.84 4.99
CA TYR A 363 -10.14 4.21 3.60
C TYR A 363 -9.87 2.98 2.73
N ASP A 364 -9.86 3.16 1.41
CA ASP A 364 -9.58 2.09 0.46
C ASP A 364 -8.08 2.02 0.19
N TYR A 365 -7.39 1.02 0.77
CA TYR A 365 -5.95 0.81 0.60
C TYR A 365 -5.58 0.61 -0.89
N ASN A 366 -6.53 0.14 -1.69
CA ASN A 366 -6.32 -0.18 -3.10
C ASN A 366 -6.68 0.98 -4.05
N GLU A 367 -7.13 2.13 -3.52
CA GLU A 367 -7.46 3.31 -4.33
C GLU A 367 -6.20 4.02 -4.87
N GLY A 368 -5.04 3.78 -4.26
CA GLY A 368 -3.75 4.40 -4.60
C GLY A 368 -2.79 3.52 -5.40
N GLY A 369 -3.27 2.50 -6.14
CA GLY A 369 -2.46 1.71 -7.07
C GLY A 369 -1.76 0.47 -6.49
N PHE A 370 -1.63 0.36 -5.17
CA PHE A 370 -1.20 -0.87 -4.50
C PHE A 370 -2.32 -1.90 -4.42
N ASN A 371 -2.00 -3.19 -4.61
CA ASN A 371 -2.95 -4.29 -4.46
C ASN A 371 -2.74 -5.02 -3.13
N TYR A 372 -3.26 -4.42 -2.05
CA TYR A 372 -3.40 -5.05 -0.76
C TYR A 372 -4.44 -6.16 -0.77
N ASN A 373 -4.09 -7.31 -0.19
CA ASN A 373 -5.04 -8.39 0.05
C ASN A 373 -5.92 -8.05 1.25
N THR A 374 -7.13 -7.55 0.97
CA THR A 374 -8.07 -7.10 2.01
C THR A 374 -9.12 -8.15 2.39
N ARG A 375 -8.95 -9.41 1.95
CA ARG A 375 -9.96 -10.49 2.16
C ARG A 375 -10.29 -10.73 3.63
N PHE A 376 -9.31 -10.58 4.52
CA PHE A 376 -9.42 -10.84 5.95
C PHE A 376 -9.70 -9.57 6.78
N PHE A 377 -9.90 -8.42 6.13
CA PHE A 377 -10.22 -7.19 6.85
C PHE A 377 -11.63 -7.28 7.48
N VAL A 378 -11.75 -6.72 8.67
CA VAL A 378 -12.93 -6.79 9.55
C VAL A 378 -14.18 -6.18 8.89
#